data_AF-A0AAE3YKD4-F1
#
_entry.id   AF-A0AAE3YKD4-F1
#
_cell.length_a   1.000
_cell.length_b   1.000
_cell.length_c   1.000
_cell.angle_alpha   90.00
_cell.angle_beta   90.00
_cell.angle_gamma   90.00
#
_symmetry.space_group_name_H-M   'P 1'
#
loop_
_entity.id
_entity.type
_entity.pdbx_description
1 polymer ?
#
loop_
_entity_poly.entity_id
_entity_poly.type
_entity_poly.pdbx_seq_one_letter_code
_entity_poly.pdbx_strand_id
1 'polypeptide(L)' 'MARIVDRIQTFLRSPAGRKAVERAQRELAKPQTQQKLRGLLTRLSGRRR' A
#
# COMPACT_ATOMS: atom_id res chain seq x y z
N MET A 1 13.98 16.67 -10.34
CA MET A 1 14.00 16.02 -9.01
C MET A 1 12.60 15.54 -8.60
N ALA A 2 11.97 14.61 -9.35
CA ALA A 2 10.73 13.90 -8.92
C ALA A 2 10.45 12.57 -9.66
N ARG A 3 11.46 11.95 -10.31
CA ARG A 3 11.22 10.88 -11.31
C ARG A 3 10.62 9.58 -10.77
N ILE A 4 10.87 9.24 -9.51
CA ILE A 4 10.40 7.97 -8.94
C ILE A 4 8.90 8.04 -8.64
N VAL A 5 8.43 9.13 -8.06
CA VAL A 5 7.01 9.31 -7.71
C VAL A 5 6.16 9.38 -8.98
N ASP A 6 6.62 10.08 -10.02
CA ASP A 6 5.94 10.10 -11.32
C ASP A 6 5.88 8.73 -11.99
N ARG A 7 6.96 7.93 -11.90
CA ARG A 7 6.98 6.57 -12.44
C ARG A 7 6.03 5.64 -11.68
N ILE A 8 5.94 5.78 -10.36
CA ILE A 8 4.98 5.01 -9.54
C ILE A 8 3.55 5.42 -9.89
N GLN A 9 3.26 6.72 -9.99
CA GLN A 9 1.93 7.19 -10.40
C GLN A 9 1.55 6.70 -11.79
N THR A 10 2.49 6.75 -12.74
CA THR A 10 2.30 6.24 -14.10
C THR A 10 2.05 4.73 -14.09
N PHE A 11 2.80 3.98 -13.28
CA PHE A 11 2.60 2.54 -13.10
C PHE A 11 1.22 2.24 -12.48
N LEU A 12 0.82 2.94 -11.43
CA LEU A 12 -0.49 2.77 -10.77
C LEU A 12 -1.66 3.08 -11.72
N ARG A 13 -1.48 4.03 -12.64
CA ARG A 13 -2.47 4.36 -13.68
C ARG A 13 -2.54 3.33 -14.80
N SER A 14 -1.53 2.48 -14.95
CA SER A 14 -1.48 1.42 -15.97
C SER A 14 -2.39 0.24 -15.62
N PRO A 15 -2.77 -0.61 -16.61
CA PRO A 15 -3.57 -1.81 -16.35
C PRO A 15 -2.91 -2.79 -15.37
N ALA A 16 -1.57 -2.86 -15.38
CA ALA A 16 -0.82 -3.70 -14.44
C ALA A 16 -0.89 -3.15 -13.00
N GLY A 17 -0.81 -1.83 -12.84
CA GLY A 17 -0.97 -1.16 -11.56
C GLY A 17 -2.39 -1.32 -10.99
N ARG A 18 -3.42 -1.17 -11.84
CA ARG A 18 -4.82 -1.44 -11.44
C ARG A 18 -5.01 -2.86 -10.90
N LYS A 19 -4.47 -3.88 -11.59
CA LYS A 19 -4.51 -5.28 -11.10
C LYS A 19 -3.78 -5.46 -9.77
N ALA A 20 -2.64 -4.79 -9.57
CA ALA A 20 -1.91 -4.84 -8.31
C ALA A 20 -2.72 -4.20 -7.17
N VAL A 21 -3.34 -3.04 -7.42
CA VAL A 21 -4.21 -2.36 -6.46
C VAL A 21 -5.46 -3.18 -6.16
N GLU A 22 -6.10 -3.80 -7.15
CA GLU A 22 -7.27 -4.66 -6.95
C GLU A 22 -6.95 -5.88 -6.08
N ARG A 23 -5.82 -6.54 -6.31
CA ARG A 23 -5.37 -7.65 -5.46
C ARG A 23 -5.09 -7.17 -4.04
N ALA A 24 -4.38 -6.05 -3.92
CA ALA A 24 -4.15 -5.43 -2.62
C ALA A 24 -5.47 -5.10 -1.92
N GLN A 25 -6.43 -4.45 -2.60
CA GLN A 25 -7.74 -4.14 -2.04
C GLN A 25 -8.50 -5.39 -1.59
N ARG A 26 -8.47 -6.49 -2.36
CA ARG A 26 -9.09 -7.76 -1.94
C ARG A 26 -8.42 -8.38 -0.72
N GLU A 27 -7.10 -8.27 -0.62
CA GLU A 27 -6.37 -8.74 0.55
C GLU A 27 -6.59 -7.85 1.77
N LEU A 28 -6.70 -6.53 1.57
CA LEU A 28 -7.00 -5.52 2.58
C LEU A 28 -8.47 -5.53 3.03
N ALA A 29 -9.40 -6.00 2.19
CA ALA A 29 -10.79 -6.19 2.56
C ALA A 29 -10.95 -7.31 3.60
N LYS A 30 -9.93 -8.16 3.78
CA LYS A 30 -9.91 -9.14 4.86
C LYS A 30 -9.66 -8.44 6.20
N PRO A 31 -10.56 -8.59 7.19
CA PRO A 31 -10.41 -7.94 8.50
C PRO A 31 -9.10 -8.33 9.21
N GLN A 32 -8.63 -9.56 8.99
CA GLN A 32 -7.37 -10.06 9.54
C GLN A 32 -6.14 -9.31 8.99
N THR A 33 -6.15 -8.93 7.71
CA THR A 33 -5.07 -8.14 7.09
C THR A 33 -5.07 -6.72 7.64
N GLN A 34 -6.25 -6.13 7.87
CA GLN A 34 -6.36 -4.79 8.46
C GLN A 34 -5.80 -4.76 9.88
N GLN A 35 -6.10 -5.76 10.70
CA GLN A 35 -5.54 -5.85 12.06
C GLN A 35 -4.02 -6.00 12.02
N LYS A 36 -3.48 -6.84 11.12
CA LYS A 36 -2.03 -7.00 10.95
C LYS A 36 -1.36 -5.70 10.51
N LEU A 37 -1.95 -4.98 9.55
CA LEU A 37 -1.45 -3.69 9.10
C LEU A 37 -1.51 -2.63 10.19
N ARG A 38 -2.61 -2.55 10.94
CA ARG A 38 -2.71 -1.67 12.11
C ARG A 38 -1.61 -1.98 13.12
N GLY A 39 -1.37 -3.26 13.43
CA GLY A 39 -0.29 -3.66 14.33
C GLY A 39 1.12 -3.29 13.82
N LEU A 40 1.37 -3.46 12.52
CA LEU A 40 2.63 -3.04 11.90
C LEU A 40 2.81 -1.53 11.91
N LEU A 41 1.76 -0.78 11.58
CA LEU A 41 1.75 0.67 11.61
C LEU A 41 2.00 1.17 13.04
N THR A 42 1.31 0.63 14.05
CA THR A 42 1.51 0.97 15.46
C THR A 42 2.94 0.70 15.92
N ARG A 43 3.57 -0.39 15.48
CA ARG A 43 4.99 -0.68 15.77
C ARG A 43 5.94 0.32 15.11
N LEU A 44 5.64 0.73 13.88
CA LEU A 44 6.46 1.69 13.13
C LEU A 44 6.29 3.13 13.65
N SER A 45 5.08 3.53 14.04
CA SER A 45 4.81 4.84 14.63
C SER A 45 5.29 4.96 16.07
N GLY A 46 5.26 3.87 16.84
CA GLY A 46 5.84 3.82 18.19
C GLY A 46 7.36 3.96 18.21
N ARG A 47 8.06 3.62 17.12
CA ARG A 47 9.52 3.74 17.01
C ARG A 47 10.02 5.15 16.64
N ARG A 48 9.09 6.09 16.36
CA ARG A 48 9.42 7.47 15.96
C ARG A 48 9.20 8.49 17.09
N ARG A 49 9.12 8.03 18.34
CA ARG A 49 9.17 8.87 19.54
C ARG A 49 10.48 8.68 20.27
#